data_AF-A0A842AF22-F1
#
_entry.id   AF-A0A842AF22-F1
#
_cell.length_a   1.000
_cell.length_b   1.000
_cell.length_c   1.000
_cell.angle_alpha   90.00
_cell.angle_beta   90.00
_cell.angle_gamma   90.00
#
_symmetry.space_group_name_H-M   'P 1'
#
loop_
_entity.id
_entity.type
_entity.pdbx_description
1 polymer ?
#
loop_
_entity_poly.entity_id
_entity_poly.type
_entity_poly.pdbx_seq_one_letter_code
_entity_poly.pdbx_strand_id
1 'polypeptide(L)'
;MSDKQDKMMKANEKVMLQGSFAGVGKHKVSGMATIKDNKLMLSNFVTDEGPDLHVYLVKGDDVKNGVEVSAIDLKDKSQTFDLSDKDLTKYDNVVIYCEKAHETFGQAPVSEDMGGTAMTMMTGTFAGTGTHNVSGTATVDGGTLKLTNFKTDEGPDLHVYLTKDGDISTGMEIDAINLKAAAQSFDLKNMDTSAYNSVVIYCKKAHEIFGQAMLKG
;
A
#
# COMPACT_ATOMS: atom_id res chain seq x y z
N MET A 1 25.00 -30.13 0.17
CA MET A 1 23.85 -29.21 0.02
C MET A 1 23.43 -29.30 -1.44
N SER A 2 22.15 -29.57 -1.71
CA SER A 2 21.67 -30.12 -2.98
C SER A 2 21.45 -29.04 -4.04
N ASP A 3 21.73 -29.35 -5.31
CA ASP A 3 21.41 -28.53 -6.51
C ASP A 3 19.98 -27.97 -6.53
N LYS A 4 19.05 -28.61 -5.80
CA LYS A 4 17.66 -28.18 -5.67
C LYS A 4 17.52 -26.94 -4.78
N GLN A 5 18.26 -26.88 -3.67
CA GLN A 5 18.25 -25.75 -2.75
C GLN A 5 18.90 -24.52 -3.39
N ASP A 6 20.00 -24.72 -4.13
CA ASP A 6 20.66 -23.66 -4.91
C ASP A 6 19.78 -23.11 -6.03
N LYS A 7 18.96 -23.95 -6.68
CA LYS A 7 17.99 -23.50 -7.69
C LYS A 7 16.83 -22.70 -7.08
N MET A 8 16.34 -23.11 -5.92
CA MET A 8 15.28 -22.40 -5.19
C MET A 8 15.76 -21.04 -4.69
N MET A 9 16.96 -20.97 -4.11
CA MET A 9 17.55 -19.71 -3.66
C MET A 9 17.75 -18.71 -4.81
N LYS A 10 18.17 -19.18 -5.99
CA LYS A 10 18.29 -18.33 -7.19
C LYS A 10 16.95 -17.83 -7.75
N ALA A 11 15.86 -18.57 -7.55
CA ALA A 11 14.53 -18.12 -7.94
C ALA A 11 14.02 -17.03 -6.98
N ASN A 12 14.28 -17.18 -5.68
CA ASN A 12 13.90 -16.20 -4.66
C ASN A 12 14.72 -14.90 -4.72
N GLU A 13 15.99 -14.94 -5.19
CA GLU A 13 16.89 -13.78 -5.28
C GLU A 13 16.37 -12.63 -6.16
N LYS A 14 15.41 -12.90 -7.05
CA LYS A 14 14.77 -11.89 -7.91
C LYS A 14 13.38 -11.47 -7.45
N VAL A 15 12.86 -12.06 -6.38
CA VAL A 15 11.48 -11.88 -5.95
C VAL A 15 11.46 -10.91 -4.76
N MET A 16 10.80 -9.77 -4.95
CA MET A 16 10.40 -8.88 -3.87
C MET A 16 8.88 -9.00 -3.75
N LEU A 17 8.38 -9.58 -2.66
CA LEU A 17 6.94 -9.60 -2.37
C LEU A 17 6.61 -8.57 -1.30
N GLN A 18 5.46 -7.94 -1.37
CA GLN A 18 5.01 -7.07 -0.29
C GLN A 18 3.50 -7.04 -0.13
N GLY A 19 3.07 -6.69 1.08
CA GLY A 19 1.67 -6.58 1.46
C GLY A 19 1.49 -5.80 2.76
N SER A 20 0.36 -5.11 2.89
CA SER A 20 -0.01 -4.42 4.13
C SER A 20 -0.86 -5.34 5.01
N PHE A 21 -0.58 -5.39 6.30
CA PHE A 21 -1.42 -6.13 7.23
C PHE A 21 -2.77 -5.45 7.42
N ALA A 22 -3.82 -6.27 7.43
CA ALA A 22 -5.12 -5.93 7.95
C ALA A 22 -5.47 -6.87 9.11
N GLY A 23 -6.01 -6.30 10.19
CA GLY A 23 -6.59 -7.06 11.29
C GLY A 23 -7.78 -7.91 10.84
N VAL A 24 -7.91 -9.10 11.42
CA VAL A 24 -9.00 -10.05 11.14
C VAL A 24 -9.98 -10.07 12.30
N GLY A 25 -11.26 -9.98 11.99
CA GLY A 25 -12.33 -9.95 12.98
C GLY A 25 -12.24 -8.71 13.88
N LYS A 26 -11.98 -8.92 15.17
CA LYS A 26 -11.88 -7.85 16.19
C LYS A 26 -10.44 -7.41 16.47
N HIS A 27 -9.46 -8.13 15.95
CA HIS A 27 -8.05 -7.93 16.24
C HIS A 27 -7.50 -6.76 15.42
N LYS A 28 -6.68 -5.92 16.05
CA LYS A 28 -6.01 -4.80 15.37
C LYS A 28 -4.62 -5.27 14.99
N VAL A 29 -4.39 -5.40 13.68
CA VAL A 29 -3.06 -5.63 13.12
C VAL A 29 -2.85 -4.65 11.97
N SER A 30 -1.70 -4.00 11.97
CA SER A 30 -1.28 -3.08 10.91
C SER A 30 0.23 -3.11 10.73
N GLY A 31 0.71 -2.56 9.63
CA GLY A 31 2.13 -2.55 9.26
C GLY A 31 2.31 -3.16 7.88
N MET A 32 3.56 -3.37 7.48
CA MET A 32 3.90 -3.89 6.17
C MET A 32 4.77 -5.13 6.31
N ALA A 33 4.46 -6.16 5.53
CA ALA A 33 5.30 -7.32 5.31
C ALA A 33 6.03 -7.17 3.97
N THR A 34 7.36 -7.30 3.99
CA THR A 34 8.20 -7.29 2.81
C THR A 34 9.05 -8.55 2.79
N ILE A 35 8.96 -9.32 1.72
CA ILE A 35 9.81 -10.49 1.51
C ILE A 35 10.83 -10.14 0.44
N LYS A 36 12.11 -10.14 0.80
CA LYS A 36 13.21 -9.83 -0.10
C LYS A 36 14.48 -10.51 0.40
N ASP A 37 15.34 -10.96 -0.52
CA ASP A 37 16.64 -11.56 -0.19
C ASP A 37 16.52 -12.70 0.84
N ASN A 38 15.51 -13.55 0.67
CA ASN A 38 15.14 -14.64 1.59
C ASN A 38 14.84 -14.19 3.03
N LYS A 39 14.40 -12.95 3.23
CA LYS A 39 14.00 -12.44 4.54
C LYS A 39 12.58 -11.92 4.50
N LEU A 40 11.83 -12.17 5.56
CA LEU A 40 10.59 -11.46 5.86
C LEU A 40 10.90 -10.31 6.80
N MET A 41 10.60 -9.09 6.37
CA MET A 41 10.75 -7.87 7.13
C MET A 41 9.35 -7.32 7.47
N LEU A 42 9.06 -7.17 8.75
CA LEU A 42 7.87 -6.45 9.21
C LEU A 42 8.28 -5.03 9.56
N SER A 43 7.53 -4.03 9.10
CA SER A 43 7.79 -2.62 9.43
C SER A 43 6.52 -1.91 9.87
N ASN A 44 6.68 -0.96 10.80
CA ASN A 44 5.58 -0.28 11.48
C ASN A 44 4.53 -1.27 12.02
N PHE A 45 4.99 -2.45 12.44
CA PHE A 45 4.12 -3.53 12.86
C PHE A 45 3.50 -3.21 14.20
N VAL A 46 2.17 -3.31 14.25
CA VAL A 46 1.37 -3.14 15.46
C VAL A 46 0.36 -4.27 15.46
N THR A 47 0.26 -4.97 16.59
CA THR A 47 -0.75 -5.99 16.84
C THR A 47 -1.31 -5.80 18.25
N ASP A 48 -2.58 -6.13 18.45
CA ASP A 48 -3.11 -6.35 19.80
C ASP A 48 -2.34 -7.50 20.48
N GLU A 49 -2.28 -7.47 21.81
CA GLU A 49 -1.59 -8.51 22.59
C GLU A 49 -2.27 -9.87 22.40
N GLY A 50 -1.47 -10.88 22.07
CA GLY A 50 -1.88 -12.27 22.04
C GLY A 50 -0.91 -13.11 22.88
N PRO A 51 -1.38 -14.16 23.57
CA PRO A 51 -0.55 -14.92 24.49
C PRO A 51 0.52 -15.78 23.82
N ASP A 52 0.45 -15.98 22.50
CA ASP A 52 1.36 -16.84 21.72
C ASP A 52 1.24 -16.51 20.21
N LEU A 53 1.71 -15.34 19.79
CA LEU A 53 1.61 -14.89 18.39
C LEU A 53 2.83 -15.30 17.57
N HIS A 54 2.56 -15.83 16.38
CA HIS A 54 3.55 -16.29 15.42
C HIS A 54 3.24 -15.76 14.02
N VAL A 55 4.30 -15.67 13.22
CA VAL A 55 4.20 -15.34 11.79
C VAL A 55 4.20 -16.62 10.98
N TYR A 56 3.29 -16.71 10.02
CA TYR A 56 3.14 -17.83 9.10
C TYR A 56 3.23 -17.36 7.64
N LEU A 57 3.80 -18.20 6.77
CA LEU A 57 3.59 -18.09 5.33
C LEU A 57 2.54 -19.12 4.91
N VAL A 58 1.50 -18.67 4.19
CA VAL A 58 0.37 -19.51 3.80
C VAL A 58 -0.02 -19.25 2.34
N LYS A 59 -0.87 -20.13 1.81
CA LYS A 59 -1.58 -19.90 0.56
C LYS A 59 -3.04 -19.57 0.86
N GLY A 60 -3.51 -18.40 0.44
CA GLY A 60 -4.82 -17.89 0.81
C GLY A 60 -4.92 -17.66 2.32
N ASP A 61 -5.83 -18.35 3.00
CA ASP A 61 -6.07 -18.31 4.45
C ASP A 61 -5.76 -19.64 5.15
N ASP A 62 -5.10 -20.57 4.45
CA ASP A 62 -4.86 -21.93 4.93
C ASP A 62 -3.65 -22.03 5.88
N VAL A 63 -3.83 -21.59 7.12
CA VAL A 63 -2.80 -21.69 8.18
C VAL A 63 -2.43 -23.14 8.47
N LYS A 64 -3.36 -24.10 8.33
CA LYS A 64 -3.12 -25.52 8.65
C LYS A 64 -2.06 -26.15 7.76
N ASN A 65 -2.03 -25.76 6.49
CA ASN A 65 -1.01 -26.20 5.53
C ASN A 65 0.09 -25.14 5.32
N GLY A 66 0.08 -24.09 6.14
CA GLY A 66 1.11 -23.05 6.17
C GLY A 66 2.41 -23.53 6.79
N VAL A 67 3.42 -22.65 6.73
CA VAL A 67 4.70 -22.85 7.42
C VAL A 67 4.92 -21.75 8.44
N GLU A 68 5.21 -22.15 9.68
CA GLU A 68 5.61 -21.23 10.73
C GLU A 68 6.97 -20.61 10.37
N VAL A 69 7.08 -19.30 10.55
CA VAL A 69 8.33 -18.55 10.39
C VAL A 69 9.01 -18.38 11.73
N SER A 70 8.34 -17.74 12.69
CA SER A 70 8.85 -17.46 14.04
C SER A 70 7.76 -16.85 14.92
N ALA A 71 7.97 -16.92 16.24
CA ALA A 71 7.27 -16.11 17.21
C ALA A 71 7.49 -14.60 16.99
N ILE A 72 6.50 -13.79 17.34
CA ILE A 72 6.51 -12.32 17.24
C ILE A 72 7.00 -11.72 18.55
N ASP A 73 7.91 -10.75 18.45
CA ASP A 73 8.21 -9.84 19.55
C ASP A 73 7.19 -8.70 19.58
N LEU A 74 6.30 -8.69 20.58
CA LEU A 74 5.27 -7.66 20.74
C LEU A 74 5.84 -6.25 21.02
N LYS A 75 7.11 -6.13 21.41
CA LYS A 75 7.75 -4.84 21.73
C LYS A 75 8.45 -4.23 20.52
N ASP A 76 8.80 -5.05 19.52
CA ASP A 76 9.53 -4.60 18.35
C ASP A 76 8.58 -4.37 17.16
N LYS A 77 8.51 -3.12 16.71
CA LYS A 77 7.70 -2.73 15.55
C LYS A 77 8.38 -3.02 14.22
N SER A 78 9.65 -3.43 14.24
CA SER A 78 10.47 -3.70 13.05
C SER A 78 11.24 -5.01 13.20
N GLN A 79 10.67 -6.10 12.71
CA GLN A 79 11.22 -7.45 12.89
C GLN A 79 11.72 -8.01 11.57
N THR A 80 12.76 -8.84 11.61
CA THR A 80 13.30 -9.50 10.43
C THR A 80 13.50 -10.98 10.70
N PHE A 81 12.96 -11.81 9.83
CA PHE A 81 12.98 -13.26 9.94
C PHE A 81 13.66 -13.88 8.72
N ASP A 82 14.44 -14.94 8.96
CA ASP A 82 15.09 -15.70 7.89
C ASP A 82 14.11 -16.68 7.24
N LEU A 83 14.11 -16.73 5.91
CA LEU A 83 13.31 -17.62 5.09
C LEU A 83 14.17 -18.48 4.15
N SER A 84 15.49 -18.55 4.39
CA SER A 84 16.45 -19.21 3.50
C SER A 84 16.17 -20.69 3.24
N ASP A 85 15.41 -21.36 4.11
CA ASP A 85 14.99 -22.75 3.99
C ASP A 85 13.57 -22.93 3.43
N LYS A 86 12.87 -21.84 3.06
CA LYS A 86 11.47 -21.87 2.62
C LYS A 86 11.31 -21.63 1.12
N ASP A 87 10.34 -22.32 0.52
CA ASP A 87 9.95 -22.16 -0.89
C ASP A 87 8.88 -21.06 -1.01
N LEU A 88 9.28 -19.85 -1.34
CA LEU A 88 8.38 -18.69 -1.36
C LEU A 88 7.31 -18.78 -2.46
N THR A 89 7.56 -19.57 -3.50
CA THR A 89 6.61 -19.72 -4.63
C THR A 89 5.31 -20.43 -4.24
N LYS A 90 5.25 -21.02 -3.04
CA LYS A 90 4.07 -21.73 -2.52
C LYS A 90 3.12 -20.85 -1.74
N TYR A 91 3.52 -19.63 -1.40
CA TYR A 91 2.82 -18.77 -0.47
C TYR A 91 2.52 -17.43 -1.10
N ASP A 92 1.35 -16.89 -0.81
CA ASP A 92 0.87 -15.58 -1.31
C ASP A 92 0.31 -14.71 -0.17
N ASN A 93 0.48 -15.14 1.09
CA ASN A 93 -0.01 -14.41 2.25
C ASN A 93 0.90 -14.63 3.47
N VAL A 94 1.11 -13.55 4.23
CA VAL A 94 1.76 -13.57 5.54
C VAL A 94 0.70 -13.42 6.61
N VAL A 95 0.62 -14.38 7.54
CA VAL A 95 -0.44 -14.43 8.55
C VAL A 95 0.15 -14.28 9.95
N ILE A 96 -0.50 -13.47 10.78
CA ILE A 96 -0.28 -13.39 12.22
C ILE A 96 -1.29 -14.30 12.90
N TYR A 97 -0.81 -15.40 13.46
CA TYR A 97 -1.66 -16.44 14.05
C TYR A 97 -1.33 -16.63 15.52
N CYS A 98 -2.36 -16.80 16.35
CA CYS A 98 -2.21 -17.16 17.74
C CYS A 98 -2.36 -18.67 17.92
N GLU A 99 -1.27 -19.37 18.24
CA GLU A 99 -1.29 -20.82 18.44
C GLU A 99 -2.18 -21.22 19.62
N LYS A 100 -2.06 -20.50 20.73
CA LYS A 100 -2.83 -20.80 21.95
C LYS A 100 -4.33 -20.58 21.80
N ALA A 101 -4.74 -19.57 21.03
CA ALA A 101 -6.15 -19.26 20.81
C ALA A 101 -6.73 -19.95 19.56
N HIS A 102 -5.86 -20.45 18.67
CA HIS A 102 -6.20 -20.92 17.32
C HIS A 102 -6.98 -19.88 16.50
N GLU A 103 -6.54 -18.63 16.57
CA GLU A 103 -7.18 -17.50 15.88
C GLU A 103 -6.18 -16.74 15.01
N THR A 104 -6.64 -16.30 13.84
CA THR A 104 -5.89 -15.37 13.00
C THR A 104 -6.12 -13.94 13.48
N PHE A 105 -5.05 -13.24 13.80
CA PHE A 105 -5.07 -11.85 14.25
C PHE A 105 -5.02 -10.89 13.07
N GLY A 106 -4.22 -11.20 12.06
CA GLY A 106 -4.05 -10.35 10.90
C GLY A 106 -3.44 -11.09 9.73
N GLN A 107 -3.60 -10.53 8.54
CA GLN A 107 -3.06 -11.10 7.31
C GLN A 107 -2.59 -10.00 6.37
N ALA A 108 -1.56 -10.30 5.59
CA ALA A 108 -1.00 -9.45 4.55
C ALA A 108 -0.82 -10.29 3.29
N PRO A 109 -1.77 -10.25 2.35
CA PRO A 109 -1.56 -10.82 1.02
C PRO A 109 -0.32 -10.20 0.40
N VAL A 110 0.64 -11.03 0.00
CA VAL A 110 1.91 -10.60 -0.57
C VAL A 110 1.97 -11.01 -2.03
N SER A 111 2.24 -10.04 -2.88
CA SER A 111 2.41 -10.26 -4.32
C SER A 111 3.74 -9.70 -4.78
N GLU A 112 4.23 -10.19 -5.92
CA GLU A 112 5.41 -9.63 -6.57
C GLU A 112 5.23 -8.13 -6.74
N ASP A 113 6.13 -7.41 -6.11
CA ASP A 113 6.28 -6.00 -6.29
C ASP A 113 6.83 -5.75 -7.70
N MET A 114 5.96 -5.31 -8.61
CA MET A 114 6.35 -4.77 -9.91
C MET A 114 6.99 -3.37 -9.78
N GLY A 115 7.71 -3.09 -8.68
CA GLY A 115 8.43 -1.83 -8.46
C GLY A 115 7.64 -0.70 -7.79
N GLY A 116 6.68 -1.00 -6.94
CA GLY A 116 6.04 -0.05 -6.05
C GLY A 116 6.84 0.11 -4.76
N THR A 117 7.89 0.94 -4.78
CA THR A 117 8.52 1.53 -3.59
C THR A 117 7.50 1.71 -2.46
N ALA A 118 7.79 1.28 -1.23
CA ALA A 118 7.02 1.65 -0.05
C ALA A 118 6.65 3.12 -0.20
N MET A 119 5.36 3.42 -0.44
CA MET A 119 4.95 4.77 -0.82
C MET A 119 5.15 5.65 0.40
N THR A 120 6.32 6.28 0.48
CA THR A 120 6.57 7.40 1.36
C THR A 120 5.39 8.32 1.20
N MET A 121 4.74 8.66 2.32
CA MET A 121 3.61 9.58 2.31
C MET A 121 3.99 10.81 1.51
N MET A 122 3.34 11.01 0.36
CA MET A 122 3.60 12.17 -0.47
C MET A 122 2.50 13.19 -0.25
N THR A 123 2.88 14.47 -0.14
CA THR A 123 1.94 15.55 0.09
C THR A 123 2.20 16.73 -0.84
N GLY A 124 1.14 17.43 -1.20
CA GLY A 124 1.19 18.61 -2.05
C GLY A 124 0.05 19.57 -1.73
N THR A 125 0.31 20.86 -1.89
CA THR A 125 -0.73 21.89 -1.76
C THR A 125 -1.25 22.26 -3.14
N PHE A 126 -2.57 22.30 -3.30
CA PHE A 126 -3.17 22.75 -4.55
C PHE A 126 -2.91 24.23 -4.80
N ALA A 127 -2.60 24.54 -6.04
CA ALA A 127 -2.66 25.87 -6.60
C ALA A 127 -3.64 25.88 -7.79
N GLY A 128 -4.51 26.89 -7.82
CA GLY A 128 -5.36 27.18 -8.96
C GLY A 128 -4.56 27.47 -10.23
N THR A 129 -5.14 27.19 -11.39
CA THR A 129 -4.53 27.41 -12.71
C THR A 129 -5.34 28.43 -13.50
N GLY A 130 -4.66 29.39 -14.14
CA GLY A 130 -5.33 30.46 -14.88
C GLY A 130 -6.18 31.33 -13.97
N THR A 131 -7.48 31.37 -14.23
CA THR A 131 -8.47 32.13 -13.44
C THR A 131 -9.20 31.29 -12.40
N HIS A 132 -8.98 29.97 -12.40
CA HIS A 132 -9.67 29.04 -11.51
C HIS A 132 -9.01 29.01 -10.13
N ASN A 133 -9.83 29.04 -9.08
CA ASN A 133 -9.39 28.94 -7.70
C ASN A 133 -9.47 27.49 -7.24
N VAL A 134 -8.32 26.90 -6.89
CA VAL A 134 -8.23 25.60 -6.24
C VAL A 134 -7.25 25.68 -5.09
N SER A 135 -7.63 25.15 -3.93
CA SER A 135 -6.82 25.14 -2.72
C SER A 135 -7.09 23.90 -1.87
N GLY A 136 -6.23 23.67 -0.89
CA GLY A 136 -6.26 22.49 -0.02
C GLY A 136 -5.01 21.65 -0.18
N THR A 137 -5.01 20.46 0.42
CA THR A 137 -3.87 19.55 0.43
C THR A 137 -4.27 18.20 -0.14
N ALA A 138 -3.43 17.66 -1.01
CA ALA A 138 -3.47 16.29 -1.49
C ALA A 138 -2.42 15.46 -0.77
N THR A 139 -2.81 14.31 -0.22
CA THR A 139 -1.90 13.36 0.43
C THR A 139 -2.11 11.97 -0.16
N VAL A 140 -1.04 11.36 -0.66
CA VAL A 140 -1.03 9.95 -1.06
C VAL A 140 -0.37 9.16 0.06
N ASP A 141 -1.12 8.23 0.65
CA ASP A 141 -0.71 7.43 1.80
C ASP A 141 -1.35 6.04 1.71
N GLY A 142 -0.53 4.98 1.74
CA GLY A 142 -0.99 3.60 1.79
C GLY A 142 -1.97 3.21 0.68
N GLY A 143 -1.80 3.73 -0.55
CA GLY A 143 -2.69 3.47 -1.68
C GLY A 143 -4.02 4.23 -1.62
N THR A 144 -4.09 5.33 -0.87
CA THR A 144 -5.26 6.23 -0.84
C THR A 144 -4.81 7.66 -1.15
N LEU A 145 -5.53 8.36 -2.03
CA LEU A 145 -5.43 9.81 -2.18
C LEU A 145 -6.45 10.49 -1.26
N LYS A 146 -6.00 11.37 -0.38
CA LYS A 146 -6.83 12.16 0.52
C LYS A 146 -6.72 13.63 0.16
N LEU A 147 -7.85 14.28 -0.08
CA LEU A 147 -7.94 15.73 -0.18
C LEU A 147 -8.45 16.30 1.13
N THR A 148 -7.81 17.34 1.64
CA THR A 148 -8.20 18.01 2.89
C THR A 148 -8.21 19.52 2.72
N ASN A 149 -9.12 20.18 3.42
CA ASN A 149 -9.40 21.61 3.25
C ASN A 149 -9.59 22.01 1.77
N PHE A 150 -10.11 21.07 0.99
CA PHE A 150 -10.23 21.21 -0.46
C PHE A 150 -11.33 22.20 -0.81
N LYS A 151 -11.00 23.15 -1.67
CA LYS A 151 -11.94 24.11 -2.25
C LYS A 151 -11.59 24.30 -3.71
N THR A 152 -12.59 24.31 -4.57
CA THR A 152 -12.46 24.57 -5.99
C THR A 152 -13.60 25.45 -6.45
N ASP A 153 -13.37 26.25 -7.49
CA ASP A 153 -14.45 26.86 -8.26
C ASP A 153 -15.38 25.77 -8.82
N GLU A 154 -16.65 26.12 -9.01
CA GLU A 154 -17.62 25.18 -9.58
C GLU A 154 -17.28 24.89 -11.05
N GLY A 155 -17.27 23.61 -11.39
CA GLY A 155 -17.12 23.15 -12.76
C GLY A 155 -18.18 22.08 -13.07
N PRO A 156 -18.67 22.00 -14.31
CA PRO A 156 -19.79 21.13 -14.67
C PRO A 156 -19.44 19.63 -14.67
N ASP A 157 -18.15 19.27 -14.63
CA ASP A 157 -17.67 17.88 -14.68
C ASP A 157 -16.20 17.80 -14.18
N LEU A 158 -15.98 18.06 -12.89
CA LEU A 158 -14.64 18.05 -12.27
C LEU A 158 -14.25 16.66 -11.78
N HIS A 159 -13.04 16.25 -12.11
CA HIS A 159 -12.44 14.96 -11.77
C HIS A 159 -11.02 15.13 -11.26
N VAL A 160 -10.58 14.19 -10.45
CA VAL A 160 -9.21 14.13 -9.92
C VAL A 160 -8.38 13.13 -10.71
N TYR A 161 -7.16 13.55 -11.05
CA TYR A 161 -6.20 12.76 -11.81
C TYR A 161 -4.88 12.66 -11.06
N LEU A 162 -4.19 11.54 -11.21
CA LEU A 162 -2.75 11.44 -10.98
C LEU A 162 -2.02 11.67 -12.29
N THR A 163 -1.03 12.56 -12.29
CA THR A 163 -0.30 12.95 -13.49
C THR A 163 1.19 13.05 -13.22
N LYS A 164 1.96 12.96 -14.31
CA LYS A 164 3.40 13.19 -14.30
C LYS A 164 3.64 14.63 -14.72
N ASP A 165 4.26 15.40 -13.84
CA ASP A 165 4.61 16.80 -14.05
C ASP A 165 3.41 17.69 -14.48
N GLY A 166 2.20 17.34 -14.03
CA GLY A 166 0.97 18.05 -14.37
C GLY A 166 0.37 17.71 -15.75
N ASP A 167 0.99 16.81 -16.53
CA ASP A 167 0.52 16.45 -17.87
C ASP A 167 -0.74 15.58 -17.83
N ILE A 168 -1.88 16.18 -18.21
CA ILE A 168 -3.17 15.49 -18.24
C ILE A 168 -3.29 14.46 -19.36
N SER A 169 -2.50 14.58 -20.43
CA SER A 169 -2.59 13.67 -21.58
C SER A 169 -2.11 12.25 -21.28
N THR A 170 -1.20 12.14 -20.32
CA THR A 170 -0.68 10.88 -19.76
C THR A 170 -1.24 10.59 -18.36
N GLY A 171 -2.21 11.41 -17.92
CA GLY A 171 -2.83 11.34 -16.62
C GLY A 171 -3.77 10.15 -16.45
N MET A 172 -3.78 9.60 -15.25
CA MET A 172 -4.72 8.57 -14.83
C MET A 172 -5.89 9.23 -14.09
N GLU A 173 -7.10 9.07 -14.62
CA GLU A 173 -8.34 9.48 -13.96
C GLU A 173 -8.59 8.59 -12.75
N ILE A 174 -8.92 9.20 -11.61
CA ILE A 174 -9.27 8.46 -10.39
C ILE A 174 -10.78 8.43 -10.21
N ASP A 175 -11.41 9.60 -10.01
CA ASP A 175 -12.86 9.71 -9.80
C ASP A 175 -13.34 11.18 -9.93
N ALA A 176 -14.65 11.36 -9.91
CA ALA A 176 -15.31 12.66 -9.86
C ALA A 176 -15.12 13.36 -8.50
N ILE A 177 -14.98 14.69 -8.53
CA ILE A 177 -14.87 15.53 -7.34
C ILE A 177 -16.26 15.78 -6.75
N ASN A 178 -16.37 15.61 -5.43
CA ASN A 178 -17.51 16.13 -4.68
C ASN A 178 -17.28 17.60 -4.31
N LEU A 179 -17.94 18.52 -5.02
CA LEU A 179 -17.78 19.98 -4.84
C LEU A 179 -18.21 20.49 -3.47
N LYS A 180 -19.03 19.75 -2.72
CA LYS A 180 -19.51 20.14 -1.39
C LYS A 180 -18.63 19.63 -0.26
N ALA A 181 -17.69 18.74 -0.55
CA ALA A 181 -16.87 18.08 0.45
C ALA A 181 -15.48 18.72 0.56
N ALA A 182 -15.22 19.38 1.69
CA ALA A 182 -13.90 19.93 2.01
C ALA A 182 -12.86 18.84 2.32
N ALA A 183 -13.29 17.61 2.58
CA ALA A 183 -12.44 16.44 2.71
C ALA A 183 -13.05 15.27 1.94
N GLN A 184 -12.23 14.57 1.17
CA GLN A 184 -12.64 13.41 0.38
C GLN A 184 -11.45 12.47 0.17
N SER A 185 -11.74 11.19 -0.05
CA SER A 185 -10.73 10.15 -0.17
C SER A 185 -11.05 9.23 -1.33
N PHE A 186 -10.01 8.85 -2.06
CA PHE A 186 -10.10 8.04 -3.26
C PHE A 186 -9.16 6.84 -3.12
N ASP A 187 -9.69 5.66 -3.45
CA ASP A 187 -8.91 4.42 -3.43
C ASP A 187 -8.01 4.36 -4.67
N LEU A 188 -6.73 4.05 -4.47
CA LEU A 188 -5.73 3.86 -5.52
C LEU A 188 -5.30 2.39 -5.62
N LYS A 189 -5.93 1.48 -4.86
CA LYS A 189 -5.61 0.05 -4.92
C LYS A 189 -5.79 -0.44 -6.35
N ASN A 190 -4.74 -1.09 -6.87
CA ASN A 190 -4.56 -1.54 -8.25
C ASN A 190 -4.04 -0.50 -9.26
N MET A 191 -3.62 0.68 -8.81
CA MET A 191 -2.98 1.68 -9.67
C MET A 191 -1.47 1.71 -9.42
N ASP A 192 -0.67 1.57 -10.49
CA ASP A 192 0.75 1.89 -10.42
C ASP A 192 0.89 3.41 -10.37
N THR A 193 1.22 3.91 -9.18
CA THR A 193 1.33 5.34 -8.91
C THR A 193 2.77 5.82 -8.84
N SER A 194 3.74 4.94 -9.09
CA SER A 194 5.18 5.24 -9.04
C SER A 194 5.63 6.28 -10.08
N ALA A 195 4.91 6.36 -11.20
CA ALA A 195 5.20 7.27 -12.30
C ALA A 195 4.61 8.68 -12.13
N TYR A 196 3.76 8.90 -11.13
CA TYR A 196 3.02 10.15 -10.96
C TYR A 196 3.52 10.94 -9.75
N ASN A 197 3.74 12.23 -9.96
CA ASN A 197 4.27 13.15 -8.95
C ASN A 197 3.37 14.37 -8.73
N SER A 198 2.14 14.34 -9.27
CA SER A 198 1.19 15.44 -9.11
C SER A 198 -0.26 14.96 -9.15
N VAL A 199 -1.12 15.70 -8.47
CA VAL A 199 -2.58 15.54 -8.50
C VAL A 199 -3.18 16.72 -9.24
N VAL A 200 -4.03 16.47 -10.22
CA VAL A 200 -4.65 17.50 -11.08
C VAL A 200 -6.17 17.45 -10.94
N ILE A 201 -6.78 18.62 -10.79
CA ILE A 201 -8.23 18.81 -10.89
C ILE A 201 -8.53 19.26 -12.31
N TYR A 202 -9.25 18.41 -13.05
CA TYR A 202 -9.51 18.61 -14.47
C TYR A 202 -11.02 18.62 -14.74
N CYS A 203 -11.48 19.59 -15.53
CA CYS A 203 -12.84 19.62 -16.03
C CYS A 203 -12.91 18.92 -17.38
N LYS A 204 -13.48 17.71 -17.43
CA LYS A 204 -13.57 16.93 -18.68
C LYS A 204 -14.45 17.61 -19.72
N LYS A 205 -15.52 18.26 -19.29
CA LYS A 205 -16.45 18.98 -20.19
C LYS A 205 -15.85 20.25 -20.79
N ALA A 206 -15.08 21.00 -20.01
CA ALA A 206 -14.43 22.24 -20.48
C ALA A 206 -13.06 21.99 -21.12
N HIS A 207 -12.49 20.80 -20.90
CA HIS A 207 -11.13 20.44 -21.25
C HIS A 207 -10.05 21.32 -20.62
N GLU A 208 -10.27 21.76 -19.37
CA GLU A 208 -9.40 22.70 -18.67
C GLU A 208 -8.90 22.14 -17.33
N ILE A 209 -7.64 22.46 -17.00
CA ILE A 209 -7.08 22.22 -15.67
C ILE A 209 -7.52 23.36 -14.75
N PHE A 210 -8.19 23.01 -13.65
CA PHE A 210 -8.60 23.97 -12.63
C PHE A 210 -7.49 24.22 -11.61
N GLY A 211 -6.73 23.18 -11.26
CA GLY A 211 -5.63 23.30 -10.31
C GLY A 211 -4.79 22.04 -10.20
N GLN A 212 -3.62 22.19 -9.59
CA GLN A 212 -2.66 21.10 -9.43
C GLN A 212 -1.96 21.16 -8.08
N ALA A 213 -1.56 20.00 -7.56
CA ALA A 213 -0.72 19.84 -6.39
C ALA A 213 0.48 18.95 -6.74
N MET A 214 1.70 19.49 -6.66
CA MET A 214 2.92 18.70 -6.80
C MET A 214 3.18 17.94 -5.50
N LEU A 215 3.33 16.63 -5.61
CA LEU A 215 3.52 15.70 -4.50
C LEU A 215 5.00 15.58 -4.15
N LYS A 216 5.31 15.67 -2.85
CA LYS A 216 6.65 15.51 -2.29
C LYS A 216 6.58 14.58 -1.09
N GLY A 217 7.44 13.56 -1.06
CA GLY A 217 7.64 12.64 0.06
C GLY A 217 8.88 12.98 0.87
#